data_AF-U7UYV0-F1
#
_entry.id   AF-U7UYV0-F1
#
_cell.length_a   1.000
_cell.length_b   1.000
_cell.length_c   1.000
_cell.angle_alpha   90.00
_cell.angle_beta   90.00
_cell.angle_gamma   90.00
#
_symmetry.space_group_name_H-M   'P 1'
#
loop_
_entity.id
_entity.type
_entity.pdbx_description
1 polymer ?
#
loop_
_entity_poly.entity_id
_entity_poly.type
_entity_poly.pdbx_seq_one_letter_code
_entity_poly.pdbx_strand_id
1 'polypeptide(L)' 'MILIKSERTIERDLKVLTDEKIMGYVGSAKNGYWKVKE' A
#
# COMPACT_ATOMS: atom_id res chain seq x y z
N MET A 1 -6.01 -13.62 10.35
CA MET A 1 -5.11 -14.14 9.28
C MET A 1 -5.79 -13.88 7.95
N ILE A 2 -5.45 -12.78 7.28
CA ILE A 2 -6.06 -12.41 5.99
C ILE A 2 -5.21 -13.08 4.89
N LEU A 3 -5.81 -14.05 4.19
CA LEU A 3 -5.21 -14.72 3.05
C LEU A 3 -5.55 -13.91 1.78
N ILE A 4 -4.54 -13.26 1.22
CA ILE A 4 -4.60 -12.49 -0.04
C ILE A 4 -4.82 -13.44 -1.22
N LYS A 5 -6.06 -13.48 -1.74
CA LYS A 5 -6.47 -14.42 -2.82
C LYS A 5 -6.74 -13.74 -4.17
N SER A 6 -6.70 -12.41 -4.26
CA SER A 6 -6.92 -11.70 -5.53
C SER A 6 -6.21 -10.34 -5.58
N GLU A 7 -5.80 -9.92 -6.78
CA GLU A 7 -5.27 -8.58 -7.06
C GLU A 7 -6.16 -7.47 -6.50
N ARG A 8 -7.49 -7.61 -6.68
CA ARG A 8 -8.49 -6.69 -6.11
C ARG A 8 -8.43 -6.56 -4.59
N THR A 9 -8.15 -7.65 -3.88
CA THR A 9 -8.02 -7.62 -2.42
C THR A 9 -6.76 -6.86 -2.01
N ILE A 10 -5.65 -7.06 -2.74
CA ILE A 10 -4.39 -6.35 -2.53
C ILE A 10 -4.56 -4.85 -2.79
N GLU A 11 -5.20 -4.47 -3.89
CA GLU A 11 -5.46 -3.06 -4.22
C GLU A 11 -6.35 -2.37 -3.18
N ARG A 12 -7.42 -3.04 -2.73
CA ARG A 12 -8.32 -2.50 -1.71
C ARG A 12 -7.59 -2.27 -0.39
N ASP A 13 -6.83 -3.26 0.06
CA ASP A 13 -6.13 -3.17 1.33
C ASP A 13 -4.99 -2.12 1.25
N LEU A 14 -4.27 -2.04 0.12
CA LEU A 14 -3.28 -0.98 -0.14
C LEU A 14 -3.90 0.42 -0.12
N LYS A 15 -5.11 0.57 -0.69
CA LYS A 15 -5.86 1.83 -0.66
C LYS A 15 -6.20 2.23 0.76
N VAL A 16 -6.74 1.32 1.58
CA VAL A 16 -7.05 1.59 2.99
C VAL A 16 -5.81 2.04 3.75
N LEU A 17 -4.69 1.32 3.61
CA LEU A 17 -3.44 1.66 4.28
C LEU A 17 -2.86 3.02 3.86
N THR A 18 -3.09 3.43 2.61
CA THR A 18 -2.67 4.75 2.10
C THR A 18 -3.62 5.86 2.56
N ASP A 19 -4.93 5.62 2.53
CA ASP A 19 -5.97 6.57 2.97
C ASP A 19 -5.87 6.85 4.48
N GLU A 20 -5.59 5.82 5.28
CA GLU A 20 -5.33 5.93 6.72
C GLU A 20 -3.95 6.54 7.03
N LYS A 21 -3.17 6.92 6.00
CA LYS A 21 -1.81 7.48 6.10
C LYS A 21 -0.82 6.57 6.86
N ILE A 22 -1.12 5.29 6.99
CA ILE A 22 -0.24 4.29 7.61
C ILE A 22 0.95 4.00 6.70
N MET A 23 0.77 4.09 5.38
CA MET A 23 1.86 3.99 4.42
C MET A 23 1.78 5.08 3.35
N GLY A 24 2.91 5.41 2.75
CA GLY A 24 2.98 6.35 1.66
C GLY A 24 4.04 5.97 0.65
N TYR A 25 3.81 6.36 -0.61
CA TYR A 25 4.81 6.20 -1.66
C TYR A 25 5.86 7.31 -1.55
N VAL A 26 7.13 6.92 -1.53
CA VAL A 26 8.27 7.83 -1.44
C VAL A 26 9.12 7.66 -2.69
N GLY A 27 9.37 8.76 -3.40
CA GLY A 27 10.21 8.79 -4.60
C GLY A 27 9.43 8.99 -5.91
N SER A 28 10.12 8.78 -7.03
CA SER A 28 9.58 8.94 -8.39
C SER A 28 8.94 7.64 -8.89
N ALA A 29 7.96 7.70 -9.78
CA ALA A 29 7.28 6.52 -10.36
C ALA A 29 8.22 5.42 -10.91
N LYS A 30 9.46 5.78 -11.28
CA LYS A 30 10.46 4.80 -11.77
C LYS A 30 11.29 4.14 -10.66
N ASN A 31 11.51 4.82 -9.53
CA ASN A 31 12.46 4.40 -8.46
C ASN A 31 11.89 4.54 -7.04
N GLY A 32 10.59 4.75 -6.89
CA GLY A 32 9.97 4.94 -5.60
C GLY A 32 9.58 3.62 -4.96
N TYR A 33 9.39 3.68 -3.65
CA TYR A 33 9.01 2.54 -2.83
C TYR A 33 7.95 2.97 -1.82
N TRP A 34 7.20 1.99 -1.34
CA TRP A 34 6.24 2.22 -0.27
C TRP A 34 6.95 2.17 1.07
N LYS A 35 6.75 3.22 1.87
CA LYS A 35 7.26 3.31 3.24
C LYS A 35 6.10 3.33 4.22
N VAL A 36 6.15 2.49 5.24
CA VAL A 36 5.24 2.56 6.39
C VAL A 36 5.63 3.78 7.21
N LYS A 37 4.66 4.65 7.51
CA LYS A 37 4.86 5.80 8.38
C LYS A 37 4.73 5.30 9.83
N GLU A 38 5.69 5.68 10.66
CA GLU A 38 5.61 5.52 12.12
C GLU A 38 4.55 6.45 12.71
#